data_AF-A0A9X4R8U2-F1
#
_entry.id   AF-A0A9X4R8U2-F1
#
_cell.length_a   1.000
_cell.length_b   1.000
_cell.length_c   1.000
_cell.angle_alpha   90.00
_cell.angle_beta   90.00
_cell.angle_gamma   90.00
#
_symmetry.space_group_name_H-M   'P 1'
#
loop_
_entity.id
_entity.type
_entity.pdbx_description
1 polymer ?
#
loop_
_entity_poly.entity_id
_entity_poly.type
_entity_poly.pdbx_seq_one_letter_code
_entity_poly.pdbx_strand_id
1 'polypeptide(L)'
;MSDPAELRQHARTDFLAAQHDADSLPGWVFKPVQFSRGPAGLVLNMSDGGLQVLTSATETLTEARYEVVLLLGRADMDTDDEQVSWFNGVIERAWSRPVPRMGILHGMRFVARNSTAEQFLNAHRESLESGQWVRCLLLKAAS
;
A
#
# COMPACT_ATOMS: atom_id res chain seq x y z
N MET A 1 -6.76 29.49 5.04
CA MET A 1 -5.93 28.28 4.88
C MET A 1 -6.55 27.50 3.73
N SER A 2 -5.81 27.31 2.64
CA SER A 2 -6.27 26.45 1.53
C SER A 2 -6.45 25.02 2.03
N ASP A 3 -7.44 24.30 1.51
CA ASP A 3 -7.66 22.91 1.85
C ASP A 3 -6.40 22.10 1.42
N PRO A 4 -5.79 21.29 2.29
CA PRO A 4 -4.69 20.40 1.90
C PRO A 4 -4.99 19.53 0.68
N ALA A 5 -6.27 19.23 0.40
CA ALA A 5 -6.70 18.54 -0.81
C ALA A 5 -6.47 19.38 -2.08
N GLU A 6 -6.66 20.69 -2.03
CA GLU A 6 -6.44 21.62 -3.15
C GLU A 6 -4.94 21.79 -3.50
N LEU A 7 -4.05 21.49 -2.55
CA LEU A 7 -2.60 21.52 -2.75
C LEU A 7 -2.04 20.21 -3.32
N ARG A 8 -2.88 19.18 -3.52
CA ARG A 8 -2.41 17.89 -4.06
C ARG A 8 -2.18 17.98 -5.55
N GLN A 9 -1.01 17.50 -5.98
CA GLN A 9 -0.64 17.40 -7.38
C GLN A 9 -1.24 16.17 -8.07
N HIS A 10 -1.63 15.14 -7.30
CA HIS A 10 -2.19 13.90 -7.82
C HIS A 10 -3.43 13.50 -7.01
N ALA A 11 -4.50 13.13 -7.73
CA ALA A 11 -5.69 12.55 -7.13
C ALA A 11 -5.35 11.22 -6.44
N ARG A 12 -6.00 10.92 -5.31
CA ARG A 12 -5.78 9.69 -4.55
C ARG A 12 -6.97 8.75 -4.68
N THR A 13 -6.68 7.48 -4.85
CA THR A 13 -7.65 6.39 -4.73
C THR A 13 -7.61 5.87 -3.29
N ASP A 14 -8.69 6.03 -2.55
CA ASP A 14 -8.84 5.50 -1.19
C ASP A 14 -9.40 4.07 -1.24
N PHE A 15 -8.60 3.09 -0.81
CA PHE A 15 -8.97 1.67 -0.89
C PHE A 15 -9.94 1.24 0.21
N LEU A 16 -9.97 1.97 1.33
CA LEU A 16 -10.93 1.72 2.41
C LEU A 16 -12.31 2.31 2.12
N ALA A 17 -12.40 3.35 1.28
CA ALA A 17 -13.68 3.97 0.95
C ALA A 17 -14.55 3.08 0.04
N ALA A 18 -13.92 2.16 -0.70
CA ALA A 18 -14.59 1.18 -1.57
C ALA A 18 -15.05 -0.09 -0.81
N GLN A 19 -14.75 -0.20 0.50
CA GLN A 19 -15.21 -1.31 1.32
C GLN A 19 -16.70 -1.12 1.64
N HIS A 20 -17.55 -1.90 1.00
CA HIS A 20 -19.00 -1.85 1.20
C HIS A 20 -19.49 -2.75 2.33
N ASP A 21 -18.63 -3.62 2.88
CA ASP A 21 -18.96 -4.57 3.94
C ASP A 21 -18.02 -4.42 5.14
N ALA A 22 -18.58 -4.39 6.35
CA ALA A 22 -17.79 -4.32 7.58
C ALA A 22 -17.14 -5.68 7.91
N ASP A 23 -17.66 -6.78 7.37
CA ASP A 23 -17.09 -8.12 7.54
C ASP A 23 -15.96 -8.40 6.54
N SER A 24 -15.79 -7.57 5.50
CA SER A 24 -14.64 -7.59 4.60
C SER A 24 -13.42 -6.85 5.19
N LEU A 25 -13.24 -6.90 6.52
CA LEU A 25 -12.00 -6.42 7.12
C LEU A 25 -10.82 -7.05 6.38
N PRO A 26 -9.77 -6.27 6.05
CA PRO A 26 -8.59 -6.83 5.43
C PRO A 26 -8.08 -7.93 6.34
N GLY A 27 -8.25 -9.18 5.91
CA GLY A 27 -7.65 -10.31 6.58
C GLY A 27 -6.17 -9.97 6.74
N TRP A 28 -5.63 -10.07 7.95
CA TRP A 28 -4.19 -9.95 8.14
C TRP A 28 -3.55 -11.19 7.50
N VAL A 29 -3.48 -11.22 6.17
CA VAL A 29 -3.05 -12.40 5.40
C VAL A 29 -1.54 -12.36 5.25
N PHE A 30 -0.94 -13.38 5.83
CA PHE A 30 0.47 -13.66 6.00
C PHE A 30 1.34 -13.36 4.77
N LYS A 31 2.62 -13.05 5.05
CA LYS A 31 3.67 -12.88 4.03
C LYS A 31 3.80 -14.18 3.22
N PRO A 32 3.67 -14.17 1.87
CA PRO A 32 4.09 -15.30 1.06
C PRO A 32 5.54 -15.65 1.43
N VAL A 33 5.86 -16.94 1.63
CA VAL A 33 7.16 -17.41 2.17
C VAL A 33 8.36 -16.85 1.40
N GLN A 34 8.18 -16.56 0.11
CA GLN A 34 9.16 -15.94 -0.79
C GLN A 34 9.56 -14.49 -0.44
N PHE A 35 8.84 -13.80 0.46
CA PHE A 35 9.08 -12.41 0.83
C PHE A 35 9.30 -12.17 2.34
N SER A 36 9.88 -13.14 3.04
CA SER A 36 10.11 -13.12 4.49
C SER A 36 11.01 -11.98 5.03
N ARG A 37 11.61 -11.16 4.16
CA ARG A 37 12.70 -10.24 4.54
C ARG A 37 12.30 -8.77 4.76
N GLY A 38 11.07 -8.36 4.45
CA GLY A 38 10.60 -6.98 4.59
C GLY A 38 9.40 -6.83 5.53
N PRO A 39 9.22 -5.67 6.18
CA PRO A 39 7.97 -5.33 6.88
C PRO A 39 6.79 -5.36 5.91
N ALA A 40 5.69 -5.99 6.34
CA ALA A 40 4.44 -5.94 5.59
C ALA A 40 3.65 -4.68 5.95
N GLY A 41 2.88 -4.17 5.00
CA GLY A 41 2.04 -3.00 5.18
C GLY A 41 0.71 -3.12 4.46
N LEU A 42 -0.30 -2.46 5.02
CA LEU A 42 -1.59 -2.23 4.36
C LEU A 42 -1.53 -0.88 3.65
N VAL A 43 -1.86 -0.85 2.36
CA VAL A 43 -1.96 0.40 1.62
C VAL A 43 -3.35 0.96 1.81
N LEU A 44 -3.45 2.16 2.38
CA LEU A 44 -4.75 2.81 2.64
C LEU A 44 -5.24 3.59 1.42
N ASN A 45 -4.30 4.24 0.74
CA ASN A 45 -4.55 4.96 -0.50
C ASN A 45 -3.27 5.10 -1.33
N MET A 46 -3.45 5.41 -2.60
CA MET A 46 -2.37 5.61 -3.55
C MET A 46 -2.70 6.70 -4.57
N SER A 47 -1.66 7.34 -5.08
CA SER A 47 -1.67 8.19 -6.27
C SER A 47 -0.38 7.99 -7.06
N ASP A 48 -0.27 8.60 -8.23
CA ASP A 48 0.96 8.53 -9.05
C ASP A 48 2.20 9.07 -8.34
N GLY A 49 1.99 9.99 -7.37
CA GLY A 49 3.05 10.60 -6.58
C GLY A 49 3.48 9.80 -5.35
N GLY A 50 2.67 8.83 -4.89
CA GLY A 50 3.02 8.03 -3.72
C GLY A 50 1.84 7.33 -3.05
N LEU A 51 2.11 6.70 -1.91
CA LEU A 51 1.13 5.90 -1.18
C LEU A 51 1.13 6.20 0.33
N GLN A 52 0.04 5.82 0.97
CA GLN A 52 -0.07 5.80 2.43
C GLN A 52 -0.10 4.36 2.91
N VAL A 53 0.83 4.00 3.78
CA VAL A 53 1.02 2.62 4.27
C VAL A 53 0.88 2.58 5.78
N LEU A 54 0.08 1.65 6.27
CA LEU A 54 0.05 1.27 7.68
C LEU A 54 0.91 0.02 7.88
N THR A 55 1.94 0.10 8.71
CA THR A 55 2.76 -1.06 9.11
C THR A 55 2.54 -1.39 10.58
N SER A 56 2.96 -2.60 10.98
CA SER A 56 2.99 -2.97 12.40
C SER A 56 3.87 -2.01 13.19
N ALA A 57 3.49 -1.73 14.44
CA ALA A 57 4.34 -1.02 15.39
C ALA A 57 5.57 -1.83 15.83
N THR A 58 5.54 -3.15 15.68
CA THR A 58 6.65 -4.05 16.05
C THR A 58 7.69 -4.24 14.94
N GLU A 59 7.35 -3.90 13.69
CA GLU A 59 8.26 -3.96 12.53
C GLU A 59 8.52 -2.53 12.02
N THR A 60 9.36 -1.78 12.73
CA THR A 60 9.63 -0.38 12.39
C THR A 60 10.49 -0.24 11.14
N LEU A 61 10.12 0.72 10.29
CA LEU A 61 10.93 1.07 9.13
C LEU A 61 12.16 1.86 9.58
N THR A 62 13.37 1.33 9.33
CA THR A 62 14.64 2.00 9.68
C THR A 62 15.16 2.90 8.58
N GLU A 63 15.03 2.48 7.33
CA GLU A 63 15.54 3.20 6.15
C GLU A 63 14.63 4.35 5.71
N ALA A 64 15.19 5.30 4.96
CA ALA A 64 14.42 6.33 4.27
C ALA A 64 13.81 5.82 2.94
N ARG A 65 14.44 4.81 2.32
CA ARG A 65 14.06 4.29 1.00
C ARG A 65 13.81 2.79 1.03
N TYR A 66 12.79 2.37 0.29
CA TYR A 66 12.40 0.98 0.13
C TYR A 66 12.03 0.69 -1.32
N GLU A 67 12.25 -0.53 -1.75
CA GLU A 67 11.49 -1.11 -2.85
C GLU A 67 10.15 -1.59 -2.28
N VAL A 68 9.05 -1.06 -2.81
CA VAL A 68 7.70 -1.51 -2.49
C VAL A 68 7.28 -2.56 -3.50
N VAL A 69 6.78 -3.68 -3.02
CA VAL A 69 6.06 -4.67 -3.82
C VAL A 69 4.59 -4.57 -3.43
N LEU A 70 3.72 -4.17 -4.36
CA LEU A 70 2.27 -4.16 -4.15
C LEU A 70 1.69 -5.50 -4.52
N LEU A 71 0.73 -5.95 -3.72
CA LEU A 71 0.03 -7.21 -3.87
C LEU A 71 -1.47 -6.91 -3.75
N LEU A 72 -2.25 -7.34 -4.73
CA LEU A 72 -3.70 -7.25 -4.70
C LEU A 72 -4.27 -8.45 -3.93
N GLY A 73 -5.14 -8.19 -2.95
CA GLY A 73 -5.73 -9.22 -2.09
C GLY A 73 -7.26 -9.26 -2.18
N ARG A 74 -7.82 -10.46 -1.98
CA ARG A 74 -9.26 -10.70 -1.85
C ARG A 74 -9.58 -11.29 -0.48
N ALA A 75 -10.72 -10.91 0.09
CA ALA A 75 -11.21 -11.46 1.36
C ALA A 75 -11.89 -12.83 1.17
N ASP A 76 -12.36 -13.12 -0.04
CA ASP A 76 -13.19 -14.26 -0.42
C ASP A 76 -12.43 -15.39 -1.12
N MET A 77 -11.09 -15.32 -1.18
CA MET A 77 -10.27 -16.32 -1.86
C MET A 77 -9.53 -17.22 -0.88
N ASP A 78 -9.65 -18.53 -1.09
CA ASP A 78 -8.81 -19.53 -0.44
C ASP A 78 -7.34 -19.24 -0.78
N THR A 79 -6.46 -19.41 0.21
CA THR A 79 -5.04 -19.02 0.17
C THR A 79 -4.23 -19.64 -0.98
N ASP A 80 -4.73 -20.73 -1.57
CA ASP A 80 -4.05 -21.46 -2.64
C ASP A 80 -4.31 -20.87 -4.04
N ASP A 81 -5.32 -20.01 -4.19
CA ASP A 81 -5.72 -19.40 -5.47
C ASP A 81 -5.44 -17.88 -5.53
N GLU A 82 -4.67 -17.32 -4.59
CA GLU A 82 -4.25 -15.91 -4.64
C GLU A 82 -3.44 -15.64 -5.94
N GLN A 83 -4.10 -15.19 -7.01
CA GLN A 83 -3.45 -14.58 -8.16
C GLN A 83 -2.97 -13.19 -7.77
N VAL A 84 -1.76 -13.16 -7.21
CA VAL A 84 -1.16 -11.92 -6.76
C VAL A 84 -0.64 -11.15 -7.98
N SER A 85 -1.29 -10.02 -8.31
CA SER A 85 -0.75 -9.06 -9.27
C SER A 85 0.32 -8.21 -8.60
N TRP A 86 1.48 -8.03 -9.26
CA TRP A 86 2.65 -7.37 -8.66
C TRP A 86 2.94 -6.03 -9.33
N PHE A 87 3.21 -5.03 -8.51
CA PHE A 87 3.90 -3.81 -8.90
C PHE A 87 5.13 -3.65 -8.03
N ASN A 88 6.26 -3.26 -8.63
CA ASN A 88 7.47 -2.89 -7.90
C ASN A 88 7.84 -1.43 -8.16
N GLY A 89 8.27 -0.72 -7.12
CA GLY A 89 8.77 0.64 -7.28
C GLY A 89 9.65 1.09 -6.12
N VAL A 90 10.54 2.05 -6.36
CA VAL A 90 11.31 2.67 -5.27
C VAL A 90 10.52 3.82 -4.67
N ILE A 91 10.37 3.79 -3.35
CA ILE A 91 9.67 4.79 -2.58
C ILE A 91 10.56 5.38 -1.49
N GLU A 92 10.32 6.65 -1.17
CA GLU A 92 10.98 7.39 -0.11
C GLU A 92 9.97 7.85 0.93
N ARG A 93 10.31 7.68 2.20
CA ARG A 93 9.45 8.04 3.31
C ARG A 93 9.47 9.55 3.56
N ALA A 94 8.33 10.20 3.32
CA ALA A 94 8.15 11.62 3.57
C ALA A 94 7.79 11.93 5.03
N TRP A 95 7.00 11.05 5.67
CA TRP A 95 6.61 11.21 7.07
C TRP A 95 6.17 9.88 7.69
N SER A 96 6.18 9.83 9.03
CA SER A 96 5.62 8.73 9.83
C SER A 96 4.85 9.30 11.01
N ARG A 97 3.75 8.64 11.38
CA ARG A 97 2.97 8.97 12.58
C ARG A 97 2.43 7.69 13.23
N PRO A 98 2.60 7.50 14.54
CA PRO A 98 1.97 6.39 15.24
C PRO A 98 0.44 6.53 15.22
N VAL A 99 -0.27 5.41 15.06
CA VAL A 99 -1.72 5.32 15.17
C VAL A 99 -2.04 4.41 16.36
N PRO A 100 -2.61 4.96 17.45
CA PRO A 100 -2.86 4.19 18.67
C PRO A 100 -3.61 2.90 18.39
N ARG A 101 -3.12 1.80 18.96
CA ARG A 101 -3.70 0.44 18.85
C ARG A 101 -3.75 -0.16 17.44
N MET A 102 -3.17 0.49 16.43
CA MET A 102 -3.14 -0.01 15.05
C MET A 102 -1.73 -0.27 14.53
N GLY A 103 -0.82 0.69 14.65
CA GLY A 103 0.50 0.59 14.03
C GLY A 103 1.15 1.93 13.77
N ILE A 104 1.96 2.00 12.72
CA ILE A 104 2.60 3.25 12.27
C ILE A 104 2.11 3.56 10.86
N LEU A 105 1.58 4.76 10.68
CA LEU A 105 1.14 5.27 9.40
C LEU A 105 2.27 6.03 8.74
N HIS A 106 2.55 5.72 7.48
CA HIS A 106 3.61 6.31 6.69
C HIS A 106 3.05 7.00 5.45
N GLY A 107 3.60 8.17 5.14
CA GLY A 107 3.48 8.78 3.82
C GLY A 107 4.74 8.49 3.02
N MET A 108 4.57 7.79 1.91
CA MET A 108 5.64 7.39 1.01
C MET A 108 5.48 8.10 -0.34
N ARG A 109 6.59 8.51 -0.95
CA ARG A 109 6.64 9.17 -2.26
C ARG A 109 7.35 8.26 -3.25
N PHE A 110 6.84 8.13 -4.47
CA PHE A 110 7.60 7.45 -5.52
C PHE A 110 8.83 8.27 -5.90
N VAL A 111 9.98 7.61 -6.02
CA VAL A 111 11.24 8.27 -6.41
C VAL A 111 11.26 8.54 -7.91
N ALA A 112 10.72 7.62 -8.71
CA ALA A 112 10.57 7.81 -10.15
C ALA A 112 9.31 8.64 -10.46
N ARG A 113 9.47 9.65 -11.33
CA ARG A 113 8.35 10.50 -11.78
C ARG A 113 7.28 9.75 -12.59
N ASN A 114 7.67 8.63 -13.22
CA ASN A 114 6.78 7.77 -13.99
C ASN A 114 6.72 6.39 -13.32
N SER A 115 6.33 6.36 -12.05
CA SER A 115 6.05 5.09 -11.40
C SER A 115 4.97 4.37 -12.22
N THR A 116 5.11 3.06 -12.45
CA THR A 116 4.04 2.25 -13.07
C THR A 116 2.80 2.12 -12.16
N ALA A 117 2.67 2.96 -11.12
CA ALA A 117 1.58 2.96 -10.18
C ALA A 117 0.26 3.38 -10.86
N GLU A 118 0.32 4.33 -11.79
CA GLU A 118 -0.83 4.68 -12.63
C GLU A 118 -1.28 3.47 -13.46
N GLN A 119 -0.33 2.73 -14.04
CA GLN A 119 -0.64 1.52 -14.80
C GLN A 119 -1.26 0.44 -13.90
N PHE A 120 -0.75 0.27 -12.67
CA PHE A 120 -1.34 -0.63 -11.68
C PHE A 120 -2.77 -0.21 -11.33
N LEU A 121 -3.01 1.07 -11.01
CA LEU A 121 -4.36 1.59 -10.69
C LEU A 121 -5.33 1.38 -11.86
N ASN A 122 -4.86 1.63 -13.08
CA ASN A 122 -5.69 1.48 -14.27
C ASN A 122 -5.97 0.00 -14.59
N ALA A 123 -4.97 -0.87 -14.46
CA ALA A 123 -5.12 -2.31 -14.71
C ALA A 123 -6.02 -3.00 -13.68
N HIS A 124 -6.09 -2.49 -12.45
CA HIS A 124 -6.85 -3.08 -11.36
C HIS A 124 -8.07 -2.25 -10.92
N ARG A 125 -8.50 -1.28 -11.74
CA ARG A 125 -9.56 -0.34 -11.36
C ARG A 125 -10.84 -1.04 -10.93
N GLU A 126 -11.37 -1.94 -11.76
CA GLU A 126 -12.60 -2.69 -11.46
C GLU A 126 -12.47 -3.50 -10.17
N SER A 127 -11.31 -4.13 -9.96
CA SER A 127 -11.00 -4.89 -8.75
C SER A 127 -11.01 -4.01 -7.49
N LEU A 128 -10.39 -2.84 -7.57
CA LEU A 128 -10.34 -1.87 -6.46
C LEU A 128 -11.72 -1.26 -6.17
N GLU A 129 -12.49 -0.95 -7.22
CA GLU A 129 -13.88 -0.49 -7.12
C GLU A 129 -14.80 -1.57 -6.51
N SER A 130 -14.51 -2.84 -6.75
CA SER A 130 -15.22 -3.97 -6.13
C SER A 130 -14.84 -4.24 -4.66
N GLY A 131 -14.01 -3.39 -4.06
CA GLY A 131 -13.61 -3.49 -2.66
C GLY A 131 -12.40 -4.41 -2.42
N GLN A 132 -11.57 -4.67 -3.43
CA GLN A 132 -10.29 -5.33 -3.17
C GLN A 132 -9.31 -4.38 -2.47
N TRP A 133 -8.50 -4.95 -1.59
CA TRP A 133 -7.50 -4.22 -0.81
C TRP A 133 -6.11 -4.42 -1.42
N VAL A 134 -5.26 -3.41 -1.20
CA VAL A 134 -3.86 -3.45 -1.64
C VAL A 134 -2.98 -3.58 -0.40
N ARG A 135 -2.13 -4.59 -0.40
CA ARG A 135 -1.07 -4.74 0.60
C ARG A 135 0.29 -4.53 -0.06
N CYS A 136 1.29 -4.34 0.77
CA CYS A 136 2.65 -4.17 0.28
C CYS A 136 3.68 -4.85 1.16
N LEU A 137 4.83 -5.11 0.55
CA LEU A 137 6.06 -5.47 1.22
C LEU A 137 7.08 -4.37 1.00
N LEU A 138 7.82 -4.04 2.05
CA LEU A 138 8.83 -3.00 2.03
C LEU A 138 10.21 -3.64 2.13
N LEU A 139 10.88 -3.78 1.00
CA LEU A 139 12.22 -4.34 0.90
C LEU A 139 13.24 -3.22 1.00
N LYS A 140 14.33 -3.44 1.73
CA LYS A 140 15.42 -2.45 1.77
C LYS A 140 15.93 -2.24 0.35
N ALA A 141 15.93 -0.99 -0.12
CA ALA A 141 16.51 -0.67 -1.42
C ALA A 141 18.03 -0.96 -1.37
N ALA A 142 18.58 -1.54 -2.44
CA ALA A 142 20.02 -1.70 -2.56
C ALA A 142 20.69 -0.32 -2.50
N SER A 143 21.80 -0.25 -1.75
CA SER A 143 22.62 0.96 -1.57
C SER A 143 23.37 1.33 -2.84
#